data_AF-A0A212UAN2-F1
#
_entry.id   AF-A0A212UAN2-F1
#
_cell.length_a   1.000
_cell.length_b   1.000
_cell.length_c   1.000
_cell.angle_alpha   90.00
_cell.angle_beta   90.00
_cell.angle_gamma   90.00
#
_symmetry.space_group_name_H-M   'P 1'
#
loop_
_entity.id
_entity.type
_entity.pdbx_description
1 polymer ?
#
loop_
_entity_poly.entity_id
_entity_poly.type
_entity_poly.pdbx_seq_one_letter_code
_entity_poly.pdbx_strand_id
1 'polypeptide(L)'
;MKTTRLLAPLAMFAVAALSLSSCQEKANVEVKNEVSESTVSQIKALGFSATEAKKVEGGVLVEGDIMLTDEMLASTPDYKMMRVGEDEQYRTTNLVTGLPRTITVRVSTTLPSAYVTAADEAIRRYNAENLRIKFSRVTSGGSIVLTKSPSGASYLASAGFPSGGNPYNQVLVNSDALGTSYATTTIASVLAHEIGHCIGFRHTDYMSRQYSCGGSAVNEGASTVGAILVPGTPSGPDPNSWMLACIGTGVNRPFNTNDRTALNYLY
;
A
#
# COMPACT_ATOMS: atom_id res chain seq x y z
N MET A 1 -71.59 -56.25 -35.70
CA MET A 1 -72.03 -56.86 -34.41
C MET A 1 -71.95 -55.80 -33.33
N LYS A 2 -73.07 -55.55 -32.63
CA LYS A 2 -73.18 -54.66 -31.46
C LYS A 2 -72.87 -55.43 -30.17
N THR A 3 -72.69 -54.66 -29.07
CA THR A 3 -72.70 -55.01 -27.63
C THR A 3 -71.30 -55.40 -27.08
N THR A 4 -70.80 -54.96 -25.92
CA THR A 4 -71.32 -54.25 -24.71
C THR A 4 -70.08 -53.84 -23.86
N ARG A 5 -69.92 -52.58 -23.43
CA ARG A 5 -70.01 -52.02 -22.05
C ARG A 5 -69.14 -52.62 -20.90
N LEU A 6 -68.55 -51.67 -20.12
CA LEU A 6 -68.19 -51.70 -18.67
C LEU A 6 -66.91 -52.48 -18.31
N LEU A 7 -65.88 -51.97 -17.60
CA LEU A 7 -65.83 -51.17 -16.37
C LEU A 7 -64.54 -50.30 -16.30
N ALA A 8 -64.65 -49.12 -15.67
CA ALA A 8 -63.56 -48.36 -15.01
C ALA A 8 -63.70 -48.58 -13.48
N PRO A 9 -63.00 -47.88 -12.55
CA PRO A 9 -61.65 -47.24 -12.48
C PRO A 9 -60.92 -47.62 -11.15
N LEU A 10 -59.72 -47.08 -10.90
CA LEU A 10 -59.18 -46.53 -9.62
C LEU A 10 -57.65 -46.36 -9.81
N ALA A 11 -57.09 -45.15 -10.00
CA ALA A 11 -56.77 -44.15 -8.97
C ALA A 11 -55.92 -44.75 -7.83
N MET A 12 -54.81 -44.22 -7.32
CA MET A 12 -54.03 -42.98 -7.45
C MET A 12 -52.88 -43.17 -6.41
N PHE A 13 -51.86 -42.30 -6.39
CA PHE A 13 -50.75 -42.18 -5.41
C PHE A 13 -49.53 -43.08 -5.66
N ALA A 14 -48.28 -42.64 -5.45
CA ALA A 14 -47.65 -41.33 -5.39
C ALA A 14 -46.13 -41.60 -5.33
N VAL A 15 -45.38 -40.92 -6.19
CA VAL A 15 -44.10 -40.24 -5.95
C VAL A 15 -43.34 -40.59 -4.64
N ALA A 16 -42.12 -41.14 -4.78
CA ALA A 16 -40.94 -40.71 -4.01
C ALA A 16 -39.66 -41.34 -4.60
N ALA A 17 -39.00 -40.61 -5.51
CA ALA A 17 -37.61 -40.89 -5.86
C ALA A 17 -36.72 -40.43 -4.70
N LEU A 18 -36.16 -41.39 -3.96
CA LEU A 18 -35.17 -41.16 -2.91
C LEU A 18 -33.81 -40.86 -3.57
N SER A 19 -33.53 -39.57 -3.80
CA SER A 19 -32.17 -39.10 -4.07
C SER A 19 -31.43 -38.90 -2.74
N LEU A 20 -30.57 -39.85 -2.38
CA LEU A 20 -29.63 -39.71 -1.27
C LEU A 20 -28.49 -38.76 -1.70
N SER A 21 -28.56 -37.50 -1.27
CA SER A 21 -27.42 -36.58 -1.27
C SER A 21 -26.68 -36.72 0.07
N SER A 22 -25.59 -37.50 0.06
CA SER A 22 -24.62 -37.52 1.15
C SER A 22 -23.54 -36.47 0.86
N CYS A 23 -23.72 -35.27 1.42
CA CYS A 23 -22.60 -34.32 1.56
C CYS A 23 -21.74 -34.80 2.73
N GLN A 24 -20.62 -35.46 2.43
CA GLN A 24 -19.50 -35.47 3.36
C GLN A 24 -19.01 -34.02 3.49
N GLU A 25 -19.15 -33.45 4.68
CA GLU A 25 -18.36 -32.29 5.10
C GLU A 25 -16.87 -32.65 4.94
N LYS A 26 -16.30 -32.20 3.82
CA LYS A 26 -14.86 -32.00 3.76
C LYS A 26 -14.58 -30.77 4.62
N ALA A 27 -13.95 -31.01 5.77
CA ALA A 27 -13.33 -29.98 6.57
C ALA A 27 -12.44 -29.12 5.65
N ASN A 28 -12.95 -27.96 5.28
CA ASN A 28 -12.20 -26.94 4.58
C ASN A 28 -11.35 -26.24 5.64
N VAL A 29 -10.14 -26.75 5.86
CA VAL A 29 -9.10 -25.98 6.55
C VAL A 29 -8.62 -24.92 5.55
N GLU A 30 -9.43 -23.89 5.33
CA GLU A 30 -9.00 -22.65 4.69
C GLU A 30 -8.50 -21.73 5.80
N VAL A 31 -7.20 -21.79 6.09
CA VAL A 31 -6.51 -20.69 6.77
C VAL A 31 -6.37 -19.57 5.74
N LYS A 32 -7.44 -18.80 5.52
CA LYS A 32 -7.35 -17.49 4.87
C LYS A 32 -7.34 -16.44 5.97
N ASN A 33 -6.24 -15.70 6.05
CA ASN A 33 -6.13 -14.45 6.78
C ASN A 33 -7.07 -13.39 6.15
N GLU A 34 -8.39 -13.60 6.24
CA GLU A 34 -9.36 -12.62 5.77
C GLU A 34 -9.44 -11.47 6.77
N VAL A 35 -9.20 -10.26 6.25
CA VAL A 35 -9.38 -9.00 6.97
C VAL A 35 -10.87 -8.87 7.33
N SER A 36 -11.18 -8.67 8.61
CA SER A 36 -12.58 -8.63 9.07
C SER A 36 -13.37 -7.48 8.45
N GLU A 37 -14.70 -7.59 8.35
CA GLU A 37 -15.57 -6.55 7.78
C GLU A 37 -15.42 -5.19 8.48
N SER A 38 -15.19 -5.20 9.80
CA SER A 38 -14.93 -3.97 10.56
C SER A 38 -13.61 -3.34 10.13
N THR A 39 -12.56 -4.14 9.94
CA THR A 39 -11.27 -3.68 9.44
C THR A 39 -11.36 -3.16 8.01
N VAL A 40 -12.13 -3.80 7.13
CA VAL A 40 -12.42 -3.28 5.78
C VAL A 40 -13.05 -1.89 5.84
N SER A 41 -13.96 -1.67 6.79
CA SER A 41 -14.62 -0.37 6.99
C SER A 41 -13.65 0.69 7.51
N GLN A 42 -12.76 0.32 8.45
CA GLN A 42 -11.69 1.20 8.95
C GLN A 42 -10.72 1.61 7.84
N ILE A 43 -10.27 0.65 7.01
CA ILE A 43 -9.38 0.91 5.86
C ILE A 43 -10.01 1.94 4.91
N LYS A 44 -11.28 1.74 4.55
CA LYS A 44 -12.01 2.67 3.68
C LYS A 44 -12.19 4.05 4.29
N ALA A 45 -12.49 4.11 5.60
CA ALA A 45 -12.64 5.37 6.33
C ALA A 45 -11.34 6.18 6.36
N LEU A 46 -10.19 5.50 6.42
CA LEU A 46 -8.86 6.12 6.41
C LEU A 46 -8.40 6.61 5.04
N GLY A 47 -9.06 6.20 3.96
CA GLY A 47 -8.70 6.65 2.62
C GLY A 47 -8.21 5.58 1.66
N PHE A 48 -8.14 4.33 2.11
CA PHE A 48 -7.40 3.26 1.45
C PHE A 48 -8.33 2.21 0.81
N SER A 49 -7.82 1.50 -0.18
CA SER A 49 -8.51 0.33 -0.74
C SER A 49 -8.28 -0.89 0.13
N ALA A 50 -9.37 -1.58 0.47
CA ALA A 50 -9.29 -2.90 1.11
C ALA A 50 -9.02 -4.03 0.10
N THR A 51 -8.90 -3.71 -1.19
CA THR A 51 -8.59 -4.69 -2.24
C THR A 51 -7.20 -5.25 -1.99
N GLU A 52 -7.07 -6.58 -1.97
CA GLU A 52 -5.81 -7.29 -1.63
C GLU A 52 -5.25 -7.00 -0.23
N ALA A 53 -6.05 -6.46 0.70
CA ALA A 53 -5.61 -6.22 2.06
C ALA A 53 -5.22 -7.52 2.78
N LYS A 54 -4.06 -7.51 3.45
CA LYS A 54 -3.51 -8.68 4.16
C LYS A 54 -3.24 -8.31 5.61
N LYS A 55 -3.76 -9.10 6.54
CA LYS A 55 -3.40 -8.97 7.94
C LYS A 55 -1.93 -9.34 8.12
N VAL A 56 -1.17 -8.48 8.80
CA VAL A 56 0.24 -8.66 9.11
C VAL A 56 0.49 -8.33 10.58
N GLU A 57 1.69 -8.57 11.08
CA GLU A 57 2.04 -8.23 12.46
C GLU A 57 1.92 -6.72 12.69
N GLY A 58 1.13 -6.31 13.70
CA GLY A 58 0.93 -4.90 14.09
C GLY A 58 -0.09 -4.11 13.25
N GLY A 59 -0.84 -4.76 12.35
CA GLY A 59 -1.85 -4.08 11.53
C GLY A 59 -2.23 -4.80 10.24
N VAL A 60 -2.44 -4.01 9.18
CA VAL A 60 -2.87 -4.49 7.86
C VAL A 60 -2.03 -3.86 6.76
N LEU A 61 -1.51 -4.70 5.88
CA LEU A 61 -0.89 -4.29 4.63
C LEU A 61 -1.98 -4.06 3.58
N VAL A 62 -2.00 -2.87 2.97
CA VAL A 62 -2.92 -2.49 1.89
C VAL A 62 -2.11 -1.98 0.70
N GLU A 63 -2.73 -1.96 -0.48
CA GLU A 63 -2.21 -1.33 -1.71
C GLU A 63 -0.90 -1.89 -2.28
N GLY A 64 -0.24 -2.80 -1.56
CA GLY A 64 0.97 -3.51 -1.99
C GLY A 64 2.09 -3.36 -0.97
N ASP A 65 2.26 -2.15 -0.44
CA ASP A 65 3.41 -1.69 0.36
C ASP A 65 3.01 -0.75 1.51
N ILE A 66 1.74 -0.40 1.69
CA ILE A 66 1.29 0.49 2.76
C ILE A 66 0.90 -0.30 4.01
N MET A 67 1.56 -0.02 5.12
CA MET A 67 1.24 -0.57 6.42
C MET A 67 0.30 0.38 7.19
N LEU A 68 -0.94 -0.06 7.41
CA LEU A 68 -1.88 0.57 8.33
C LEU A 68 -1.77 -0.09 9.70
N THR A 69 -1.24 0.64 10.68
CA THR A 69 -1.11 0.14 12.05
C THR A 69 -2.46 -0.03 12.72
N ASP A 70 -2.54 -0.91 13.73
CA ASP A 70 -3.76 -1.07 14.54
C ASP A 70 -4.22 0.27 15.17
N GLU A 71 -3.28 1.13 15.55
CA GLU A 71 -3.57 2.48 16.06
C GLU A 71 -4.21 3.38 15.00
N MET A 72 -3.68 3.36 13.77
CA MET A 72 -4.29 4.10 12.66
C MET A 72 -5.68 3.58 12.34
N LEU A 73 -5.87 2.26 12.29
CA LEU A 73 -7.18 1.64 12.06
C LEU A 73 -8.21 2.00 13.15
N ALA A 74 -7.75 2.15 14.40
CA ALA A 74 -8.58 2.59 15.52
C ALA A 74 -8.82 4.12 15.54
N SER A 75 -8.06 4.89 14.77
CA SER A 75 -8.19 6.35 14.73
C SER A 75 -9.42 6.79 13.93
N THR A 76 -10.03 7.90 14.33
CA THR A 76 -11.09 8.55 13.55
C THR A 76 -10.44 9.66 12.72
N PRO A 77 -10.33 9.52 11.38
CA PRO A 77 -9.73 10.55 10.56
C PRO A 77 -10.56 11.83 10.57
N ASP A 78 -9.90 12.98 10.67
CA ASP A 78 -10.53 14.29 10.54
C ASP A 78 -11.01 14.47 9.09
N TYR A 79 -12.33 14.43 8.91
CA TYR A 79 -13.01 14.40 7.62
C TYR A 79 -12.88 15.76 6.92
N LYS A 80 -11.82 15.92 6.14
CA LYS A 80 -11.71 17.01 5.16
C LYS A 80 -12.02 16.46 3.78
N MET A 81 -13.29 16.59 3.38
CA MET A 81 -13.73 16.44 1.98
C MET A 81 -12.73 17.14 1.06
N MET A 82 -11.99 16.39 0.25
CA MET A 82 -11.07 16.97 -0.72
C MET A 82 -11.26 16.38 -2.11
N ARG A 83 -11.14 17.26 -3.11
CA ARG A 83 -11.32 16.95 -4.52
C ARG A 83 -10.29 15.92 -4.95
N VAL A 84 -10.79 14.80 -5.46
CA VAL A 84 -10.04 13.81 -6.22
C VAL A 84 -9.78 14.43 -7.60
N GLY A 85 -8.54 14.85 -7.85
CA GLY A 85 -8.08 15.16 -9.20
C GLY A 85 -7.75 13.87 -9.95
N GLU A 86 -7.88 13.91 -11.27
CA GLU A 86 -7.37 12.84 -12.13
C GLU A 86 -5.88 13.15 -12.37
N ASP A 87 -5.00 12.28 -11.86
CA ASP A 87 -3.53 12.25 -12.03
C ASP A 87 -2.75 13.43 -11.45
N GLU A 88 -2.25 13.31 -10.20
CA GLU A 88 -1.45 14.34 -9.54
C GLU A 88 -0.47 13.75 -8.48
N GLN A 89 0.46 14.52 -7.89
CA GLN A 89 1.22 14.03 -6.72
C GLN A 89 0.31 14.10 -5.48
N TYR A 90 0.21 13.01 -4.72
CA TYR A 90 -0.73 12.89 -3.61
C TYR A 90 -0.03 12.92 -2.26
N ARG A 91 -0.69 13.53 -1.28
CA ARG A 91 -0.28 13.45 0.13
C ARG A 91 -1.42 13.00 1.03
N THR A 92 -1.06 12.45 2.18
CA THR A 92 -2.01 12.18 3.25
C THR A 92 -2.38 13.46 4.01
N THR A 93 -3.43 13.36 4.84
CA THR A 93 -3.82 14.43 5.78
C THR A 93 -2.77 14.66 6.86
N ASN A 94 -2.03 13.61 7.24
CA ASN A 94 -1.00 13.67 8.26
C ASN A 94 0.36 13.97 7.64
N LEU A 95 0.93 15.12 7.99
CA LEU A 95 2.26 15.53 7.54
C LEU A 95 3.23 15.61 8.71
N VAL A 96 4.53 15.63 8.38
CA VAL A 96 5.56 15.99 9.35
C VAL A 96 5.47 17.49 9.64
N THR A 97 5.41 17.86 10.91
CA THR A 97 5.29 19.27 11.33
C THR A 97 6.48 19.70 12.18
N GLY A 98 6.50 20.96 12.64
CA GLY A 98 7.61 21.52 13.43
C GLY A 98 8.86 21.80 12.58
N LEU A 99 8.68 22.39 11.40
CA LEU A 99 9.76 22.64 10.44
C LEU A 99 10.36 24.06 10.63
N PRO A 100 11.67 24.27 10.41
CA PRO A 100 12.61 23.31 9.83
C PRO A 100 13.07 22.24 10.83
N ARG A 101 13.31 21.02 10.34
CA ARG A 101 13.75 19.89 11.19
C ARG A 101 14.63 18.91 10.45
N THR A 102 15.47 18.20 11.21
CA THR A 102 16.24 17.06 10.70
C THR A 102 15.56 15.75 11.09
N ILE A 103 15.24 14.93 10.09
CA ILE A 103 14.73 13.56 10.25
C ILE A 103 15.92 12.61 10.20
N THR A 104 16.07 11.76 11.21
CA THR A 104 17.18 10.81 11.26
C THR A 104 16.76 9.47 10.68
N VAL A 105 17.62 8.87 9.85
CA VAL A 105 17.38 7.58 9.20
C VAL A 105 18.42 6.58 9.69
N ARG A 106 17.99 5.41 10.17
CA ARG A 106 18.88 4.33 10.59
C ARG A 106 18.68 3.11 9.69
N VAL A 107 19.78 2.51 9.26
CA VAL A 107 19.79 1.18 8.63
C VAL A 107 20.06 0.15 9.71
N SER A 108 19.12 -0.78 9.91
CA SER A 108 19.27 -1.88 10.85
C SER A 108 20.37 -2.84 10.39
N THR A 109 21.04 -3.48 11.36
CA THR A 109 22.04 -4.53 11.10
C THR A 109 21.44 -5.80 10.49
N THR A 110 20.11 -5.89 10.44
CA THR A 110 19.39 -6.96 9.73
C THR A 110 19.44 -6.82 8.20
N LEU A 111 19.89 -5.67 7.69
CA LEU A 111 20.07 -5.41 6.26
C LEU A 111 21.55 -5.47 5.85
N PRO A 112 21.86 -5.98 4.63
CA PRO A 112 23.21 -5.92 4.08
C PRO A 112 23.77 -4.50 3.93
N SER A 113 25.10 -4.36 3.87
CA SER A 113 25.78 -3.05 3.71
C SER A 113 25.37 -2.28 2.45
N ALA A 114 24.91 -2.96 1.39
CA ALA A 114 24.35 -2.33 0.20
C ALA A 114 23.19 -1.37 0.52
N TYR A 115 22.41 -1.65 1.57
CA TYR A 115 21.30 -0.80 2.01
C TYR A 115 21.78 0.45 2.76
N VAL A 116 22.99 0.43 3.32
CA VAL A 116 23.65 1.65 3.83
C VAL A 116 23.99 2.58 2.68
N THR A 117 24.61 2.05 1.63
CA THR A 117 24.91 2.81 0.40
C THR A 117 23.64 3.37 -0.24
N ALA A 118 22.58 2.55 -0.33
CA ALA A 118 21.31 2.97 -0.89
C ALA A 118 20.62 4.06 -0.04
N ALA A 119 20.65 3.94 1.29
CA ALA A 119 20.11 4.95 2.19
C ALA A 119 20.89 6.27 2.09
N ASP A 120 22.22 6.22 2.00
CA ASP A 120 23.04 7.41 1.81
C ASP A 120 22.71 8.12 0.48
N GLU A 121 22.48 7.37 -0.60
CA GLU A 121 22.04 7.93 -1.88
C GLU A 121 20.63 8.54 -1.81
N ALA A 122 19.67 7.87 -1.14
CA ALA A 122 18.33 8.42 -0.93
C ALA A 122 18.38 9.73 -0.11
N ILE A 123 19.13 9.75 0.99
CA ILE A 123 19.35 10.95 1.82
C ILE A 123 19.99 12.07 1.01
N ARG A 124 20.98 11.75 0.18
CA ARG A 124 21.63 12.73 -0.71
C ARG A 124 20.63 13.35 -1.68
N ARG A 125 19.67 12.57 -2.23
CA ARG A 125 18.61 13.09 -3.11
C ARG A 125 17.72 14.08 -2.39
N TYR A 126 17.19 13.74 -1.21
CA TYR A 126 16.37 14.68 -0.43
C TYR A 126 17.12 15.94 -0.02
N ASN A 127 18.37 15.81 0.44
CA ASN A 127 19.16 16.96 0.87
C ASN A 127 19.67 17.82 -0.29
N ALA A 128 19.63 17.32 -1.54
CA ALA A 128 19.90 18.13 -2.72
C ALA A 128 18.73 19.08 -3.04
N GLU A 129 17.54 18.78 -2.52
CA GLU A 129 16.38 19.64 -2.59
C GLU A 129 16.41 20.67 -1.44
N ASN A 130 15.96 21.90 -1.71
CA ASN A 130 16.00 23.00 -0.74
C ASN A 130 14.80 22.98 0.22
N LEU A 131 14.58 21.85 0.89
CA LEU A 131 13.42 21.60 1.75
C LEU A 131 13.66 22.12 3.18
N ARG A 132 12.58 22.42 3.92
CA ARG A 132 12.64 22.69 5.37
C ARG A 132 12.89 21.43 6.20
N ILE A 133 12.73 20.25 5.62
CA ILE A 133 13.24 19.00 6.21
C ILE A 133 14.62 18.67 5.67
N LYS A 134 15.48 18.15 6.53
CA LYS A 134 16.76 17.55 6.15
C LYS A 134 16.84 16.13 6.65
N PHE A 135 17.60 15.28 5.99
CA PHE A 135 17.82 13.91 6.43
C PHE A 135 19.27 13.70 6.86
N SER A 136 19.46 12.87 7.89
CA SER A 136 20.80 12.47 8.33
C SER A 136 20.80 10.99 8.68
N ARG A 137 21.81 10.25 8.23
CA ARG A 137 22.00 8.87 8.65
C ARG A 137 22.53 8.83 10.08
N VAL A 138 22.02 7.91 10.89
CA VAL A 138 22.49 7.63 12.25
C VAL A 138 22.70 6.13 12.45
N THR A 139 23.47 5.75 13.47
CA THR A 139 23.78 4.34 13.80
C THR A 139 22.95 3.80 14.97
N SER A 140 22.35 4.67 15.78
CA SER A 140 21.48 4.33 16.91
C SER A 140 20.25 5.23 16.95
N GLY A 141 19.13 4.74 17.48
CA GLY A 141 17.85 5.44 17.44
C GLY A 141 17.32 5.55 16.00
N GLY A 142 16.98 6.76 15.56
CA GLY A 142 16.45 7.04 14.24
C GLY A 142 14.97 7.38 14.27
N SER A 143 14.60 8.49 13.62
CA SER A 143 13.22 8.86 13.37
C SER A 143 12.54 7.89 12.41
N ILE A 144 13.30 7.36 11.43
CA ILE A 144 12.89 6.31 10.49
C ILE A 144 13.92 5.18 10.58
N VAL A 145 13.47 3.94 10.78
CA VAL A 145 14.32 2.75 10.86
C VAL A 145 14.05 1.82 9.68
N LEU A 146 15.03 1.65 8.81
CA LEU A 146 15.02 0.67 7.72
C LEU A 146 15.43 -0.70 8.28
N THR A 147 14.57 -1.71 8.19
CA THR A 147 14.83 -3.06 8.72
C THR A 147 14.36 -4.13 7.75
N LYS A 148 14.96 -5.32 7.80
CA LYS A 148 14.54 -6.46 6.99
C LYS A 148 13.08 -6.84 7.31
N SER A 149 12.29 -7.07 6.27
CA SER A 149 10.91 -7.57 6.39
C SER A 149 10.88 -9.01 6.90
N PRO A 150 9.73 -9.47 7.43
CA PRO A 150 9.50 -10.89 7.66
C PRO A 150 9.67 -11.72 6.38
N SER A 151 10.05 -12.99 6.54
CA SER A 151 10.17 -13.94 5.43
C SER A 151 8.82 -14.11 4.72
N GLY A 152 8.85 -14.16 3.38
CA GLY A 152 7.63 -14.34 2.57
C GLY A 152 6.80 -13.08 2.36
N ALA A 153 7.34 -11.89 2.68
CA ALA A 153 6.71 -10.62 2.34
C ALA A 153 6.41 -10.53 0.83
N SER A 154 5.21 -10.03 0.48
CA SER A 154 4.78 -9.88 -0.92
C SER A 154 5.20 -8.55 -1.57
N TYR A 155 5.91 -7.69 -0.84
CA TYR A 155 6.35 -6.37 -1.26
C TYR A 155 7.87 -6.30 -1.39
N LEU A 156 8.37 -5.28 -2.10
CA LEU A 156 9.80 -4.96 -2.15
C LEU A 156 10.25 -4.20 -0.90
N ALA A 157 9.45 -3.22 -0.49
CA ALA A 157 9.53 -2.60 0.82
C ALA A 157 8.11 -2.13 1.23
N SER A 158 7.97 -1.73 2.49
CA SER A 158 6.69 -1.26 3.02
C SER A 158 6.91 -0.26 4.14
N ALA A 159 6.09 0.78 4.14
CA ALA A 159 6.07 1.84 5.13
C ALA A 159 4.63 2.26 5.47
N GLY A 160 4.48 3.10 6.48
CA GLY A 160 3.24 3.77 6.85
C GLY A 160 3.37 5.28 6.70
N PHE A 161 2.36 6.00 7.19
CA PHE A 161 2.27 7.46 7.08
C PHE A 161 2.59 8.20 8.39
N PRO A 162 2.89 9.51 8.32
CA PRO A 162 3.07 10.32 9.51
C PRO A 162 1.90 10.23 10.49
N SER A 163 2.21 10.38 11.78
CA SER A 163 1.21 10.53 12.84
C SER A 163 1.72 11.50 13.90
N GLY A 164 0.83 12.32 14.46
CA GLY A 164 1.17 13.30 15.50
C GLY A 164 2.26 14.31 15.09
N GLY A 165 2.40 14.61 13.80
CA GLY A 165 3.45 15.51 13.29
C GLY A 165 4.83 14.87 13.16
N ASN A 166 4.97 13.58 13.42
CA ASN A 166 6.22 12.81 13.27
C ASN A 166 6.16 11.89 12.05
N PRO A 167 7.31 11.60 11.42
CA PRO A 167 7.35 10.65 10.33
C PRO A 167 6.95 9.25 10.82
N TYR A 168 6.47 8.41 9.90
CA TYR A 168 6.36 6.98 10.21
C TYR A 168 7.75 6.43 10.51
N ASN A 169 7.84 5.59 11.54
CA ASN A 169 9.12 5.32 12.19
C ASN A 169 9.84 4.07 11.67
N GLN A 170 9.24 3.33 10.73
CA GLN A 170 9.78 2.05 10.27
C GLN A 170 9.59 1.86 8.76
N VAL A 171 10.56 1.24 8.12
CA VAL A 171 10.41 0.71 6.76
C VAL A 171 10.84 -0.74 6.78
N LEU A 172 9.95 -1.63 6.36
CA LEU A 172 10.22 -3.06 6.20
C LEU A 172 10.73 -3.31 4.78
N VAL A 173 11.93 -3.87 4.65
CA VAL A 173 12.61 -4.03 3.37
C VAL A 173 12.82 -5.51 3.06
N ASN A 174 12.22 -5.97 1.97
CA ASN A 174 12.35 -7.34 1.50
C ASN A 174 13.66 -7.52 0.72
N SER A 175 14.76 -7.61 1.49
CA SER A 175 16.09 -7.78 0.94
C SER A 175 16.31 -9.11 0.22
N ASP A 176 15.44 -10.11 0.43
CA ASP A 176 15.50 -11.38 -0.31
C ASP A 176 14.98 -11.22 -1.74
N ALA A 177 13.95 -10.38 -1.94
CA ALA A 177 13.44 -10.04 -3.26
C ALA A 177 14.31 -9.01 -4.01
N LEU A 178 14.78 -7.98 -3.30
CA LEU A 178 15.60 -6.90 -3.88
C LEU A 178 17.05 -7.30 -4.12
N GLY A 179 17.58 -8.24 -3.34
CA GLY A 179 19.00 -8.59 -3.36
C GLY A 179 19.91 -7.46 -2.87
N THR A 180 21.12 -7.39 -3.41
CA THR A 180 22.14 -6.38 -3.05
C THR A 180 22.74 -5.63 -4.24
N SER A 181 22.38 -6.03 -5.46
CA SER A 181 22.72 -5.32 -6.70
C SER A 181 21.97 -3.99 -6.78
N TYR A 182 22.45 -3.05 -7.61
CA TYR A 182 21.72 -1.80 -7.88
C TYR A 182 21.50 -0.90 -6.64
N ALA A 183 22.45 -0.92 -5.70
CA ALA A 183 22.37 -0.17 -4.44
C ALA A 183 22.06 1.33 -4.65
N THR A 184 22.76 2.00 -5.56
CA THR A 184 22.58 3.45 -5.83
C THR A 184 21.50 3.76 -6.87
N THR A 185 20.83 2.75 -7.42
CA THR A 185 19.77 2.91 -8.43
C THR A 185 18.44 2.38 -7.91
N THR A 186 18.13 1.10 -8.13
CA THR A 186 16.83 0.52 -7.77
C THR A 186 16.61 0.52 -6.27
N ILE A 187 17.59 0.05 -5.48
CA ILE A 187 17.44 0.01 -4.02
C ILE A 187 17.33 1.43 -3.46
N ALA A 188 18.18 2.37 -3.91
CA ALA A 188 18.08 3.77 -3.50
C ALA A 188 16.73 4.40 -3.88
N SER A 189 16.15 4.04 -5.03
CA SER A 189 14.84 4.54 -5.46
C SER A 189 13.70 3.96 -4.61
N VAL A 190 13.75 2.67 -4.29
CA VAL A 190 12.80 2.03 -3.36
C VAL A 190 12.92 2.64 -1.96
N LEU A 191 14.13 2.79 -1.42
CA LEU A 191 14.29 3.41 -0.09
C LEU A 191 13.88 4.88 -0.08
N ALA A 192 14.15 5.62 -1.17
CA ALA A 192 13.63 6.98 -1.31
C ALA A 192 12.12 6.95 -1.19
N HIS A 193 11.43 6.13 -2.02
CA HIS A 193 9.98 5.94 -2.08
C HIS A 193 9.35 5.72 -0.70
N GLU A 194 9.86 4.75 0.06
CA GLU A 194 9.34 4.44 1.39
C GLU A 194 9.53 5.59 2.39
N ILE A 195 10.64 6.33 2.31
CA ILE A 195 10.83 7.55 3.10
C ILE A 195 9.79 8.60 2.72
N GLY A 196 9.30 8.59 1.48
CA GLY A 196 8.21 9.43 0.99
C GLY A 196 6.90 9.16 1.68
N HIS A 197 6.51 7.89 1.78
CA HIS A 197 5.37 7.49 2.61
C HIS A 197 5.57 7.93 4.05
N CYS A 198 6.76 7.74 4.60
CA CYS A 198 7.07 8.13 5.98
C CYS A 198 6.91 9.64 6.22
N ILE A 199 6.99 10.48 5.18
CA ILE A 199 6.75 11.93 5.26
C ILE A 199 5.43 12.36 4.61
N GLY A 200 4.56 11.42 4.25
CA GLY A 200 3.17 11.69 3.88
C GLY A 200 2.87 11.75 2.38
N PHE A 201 3.79 11.36 1.49
CA PHE A 201 3.47 11.18 0.06
C PHE A 201 2.77 9.85 -0.18
N ARG A 202 1.79 9.82 -1.08
CA ARG A 202 1.14 8.59 -1.59
C ARG A 202 1.59 8.30 -3.02
N HIS A 203 1.16 7.16 -3.55
CA HIS A 203 1.42 6.80 -4.93
C HIS A 203 0.84 7.81 -5.93
N THR A 204 1.61 8.14 -6.96
CA THR A 204 1.13 8.98 -8.07
C THR A 204 0.13 8.25 -8.96
N ASP A 205 0.23 6.91 -9.05
CA ASP A 205 -0.67 6.06 -9.83
C ASP A 205 -1.75 5.39 -8.98
N TYR A 206 -2.08 5.92 -7.80
CA TYR A 206 -3.08 5.34 -6.89
C TYR A 206 -4.45 5.08 -7.55
N MET A 207 -4.85 5.88 -8.56
CA MET A 207 -6.11 5.66 -9.28
C MET A 207 -6.10 4.39 -10.14
N SER A 208 -4.92 3.98 -10.60
CA SER A 208 -4.71 2.80 -11.41
C SER A 208 -3.25 2.37 -11.39
N ARG A 209 -2.94 1.42 -10.51
CA ARG A 209 -1.60 0.77 -10.45
C ARG A 209 -1.19 0.09 -11.75
N GLN A 210 -2.13 -0.14 -12.67
CA GLN A 210 -1.84 -0.71 -13.99
C GLN A 210 -0.75 0.08 -14.73
N TYR A 211 -0.66 1.40 -14.49
CA TYR A 211 0.32 2.25 -15.16
C TYR A 211 1.78 1.87 -14.83
N SER A 212 2.11 1.63 -13.55
CA SER A 212 3.47 1.26 -13.16
C SER A 212 3.68 -0.24 -12.95
N CYS A 213 2.65 -0.97 -12.52
CA CYS A 213 2.71 -2.38 -12.13
C CYS A 213 2.31 -3.35 -13.25
N GLY A 214 1.66 -2.87 -14.32
CA GLY A 214 0.97 -3.72 -15.28
C GLY A 214 -0.24 -4.46 -14.68
N GLY A 215 -0.99 -5.20 -15.51
CA GLY A 215 -2.16 -5.97 -15.08
C GLY A 215 -3.49 -5.21 -15.13
N SER A 216 -4.51 -5.71 -14.42
CA SER A 216 -5.82 -5.05 -14.34
C SER A 216 -5.73 -3.74 -13.54
N ALA A 217 -6.51 -2.73 -13.92
CA ALA A 217 -6.63 -1.49 -13.15
C ALA A 217 -7.13 -1.79 -11.72
N VAL A 218 -6.20 -1.78 -10.76
CA VAL A 218 -6.52 -1.78 -9.33
C VAL A 218 -6.43 -0.34 -8.86
N ASN A 219 -7.57 0.21 -8.47
CA ASN A 219 -7.66 1.51 -7.82
C ASN A 219 -7.36 1.30 -6.33
N GLU A 220 -6.34 2.00 -5.84
CA GLU A 220 -5.90 2.05 -4.44
C GLU A 220 -6.87 2.83 -3.55
N GLY A 221 -8.06 3.15 -4.04
CA GLY A 221 -9.09 3.84 -3.29
C GLY A 221 -8.96 5.35 -3.49
N ALA A 222 -9.85 5.88 -4.31
CA ALA A 222 -10.22 7.29 -4.29
C ALA A 222 -11.25 7.53 -3.18
N SER A 223 -10.83 7.42 -1.93
CA SER A 223 -11.67 7.93 -0.85
C SER A 223 -11.42 9.43 -0.70
N THR A 224 -12.46 10.18 -0.36
CA THR A 224 -12.43 11.64 -0.16
C THR A 224 -11.57 12.08 1.03
N VAL A 225 -10.83 11.13 1.64
CA VAL A 225 -9.94 11.25 2.78
C VAL A 225 -8.59 10.66 2.36
N GLY A 226 -7.51 11.43 2.49
CA GLY A 226 -6.14 10.89 2.40
C GLY A 226 -5.42 10.91 1.05
N ALA A 227 -6.07 11.26 -0.07
CA ALA A 227 -5.40 11.58 -1.34
C ALA A 227 -5.57 13.07 -1.65
N ILE A 228 -4.68 13.91 -1.10
CA ILE A 228 -4.72 15.37 -1.30
C ILE A 228 -3.76 15.74 -2.41
N LEU A 229 -4.28 16.40 -3.45
CA LEU A 229 -3.49 17.05 -4.48
C LEU A 229 -2.43 17.97 -3.87
N VAL A 230 -1.20 17.86 -4.37
CA VAL A 230 -0.16 18.87 -4.20
C VAL A 230 -0.24 19.95 -5.31
N PRO A 231 -0.68 21.19 -5.01
CA PRO A 231 -0.80 22.24 -6.01
C PRO A 231 0.49 22.49 -6.80
N GLY A 232 0.37 22.64 -8.12
CA GLY A 232 1.47 22.99 -9.01
C GLY A 232 2.09 21.82 -9.78
N THR A 233 1.62 20.58 -9.57
CA THR A 233 1.99 19.44 -10.42
C THR A 233 1.00 19.28 -11.59
N PRO A 234 1.47 18.92 -12.80
CA PRO A 234 0.60 18.75 -13.97
C PRO A 234 -0.40 17.60 -13.76
N SER A 235 -1.57 17.72 -14.40
CA SER A 235 -2.70 16.79 -14.31
C SER A 235 -2.55 15.54 -15.20
N GLY A 236 -1.35 14.95 -15.25
CA GLY A 236 -1.05 13.86 -16.16
C GLY A 236 -0.07 12.86 -15.56
N PRO A 237 -0.08 11.60 -16.04
CA PRO A 237 0.71 10.52 -15.46
C PRO A 237 2.20 10.85 -15.52
N ASP A 238 2.88 10.60 -14.40
CA ASP A 238 4.30 10.86 -14.26
C ASP A 238 5.11 9.54 -14.28
N PRO A 239 5.54 9.05 -15.46
CA PRO A 239 6.23 7.77 -15.61
C PRO A 239 7.56 7.67 -14.86
N ASN A 240 8.10 8.81 -14.43
CA ASN A 240 9.39 8.89 -13.80
C ASN A 240 9.29 9.36 -12.33
N SER A 241 8.08 9.51 -11.79
CA SER A 241 7.91 9.83 -10.37
C SER A 241 8.52 8.73 -9.52
N TRP A 242 9.32 9.13 -8.53
CA TRP A 242 9.81 8.23 -7.49
C TRP A 242 8.69 7.64 -6.64
N MET A 243 7.50 8.25 -6.60
CA MET A 243 6.30 7.77 -5.90
C MET A 243 5.40 6.86 -6.75
N LEU A 244 5.85 6.33 -7.88
CA LEU A 244 5.10 5.27 -8.58
C LEU A 244 5.13 3.96 -7.78
N ALA A 245 3.98 3.28 -7.68
CA ALA A 245 3.79 2.07 -6.87
C ALA A 245 4.74 0.91 -7.24
N CYS A 246 5.07 0.76 -8.52
CA CYS A 246 5.96 -0.30 -8.97
C CYS A 246 7.21 0.24 -9.68
N ILE A 247 8.33 -0.44 -9.43
CA ILE A 247 9.63 -0.18 -10.07
C ILE A 247 10.22 -1.48 -10.61
N GLY A 248 10.76 -1.42 -11.83
CA GLY A 248 11.48 -2.54 -12.43
C GLY A 248 12.91 -2.68 -11.91
N THR A 249 13.45 -3.89 -11.93
CA THR A 249 14.86 -4.15 -11.58
C THR A 249 15.81 -3.38 -12.49
N GLY A 250 16.81 -2.71 -11.90
CA GLY A 250 17.80 -1.89 -12.62
C GLY A 250 17.36 -0.46 -12.92
N VAL A 251 16.08 -0.12 -12.69
CA VAL A 251 15.55 1.23 -12.89
C VAL A 251 16.06 2.17 -11.79
N ASN A 252 16.35 3.42 -12.17
CA ASN A 252 16.71 4.50 -11.27
C ASN A 252 15.71 5.65 -11.42
N ARG A 253 15.05 6.05 -10.32
CA ARG A 253 14.09 7.17 -10.29
C ARG A 253 14.56 8.27 -9.33
N PRO A 254 15.46 9.18 -9.75
CA PRO A 254 15.73 10.41 -9.01
C PRO A 254 14.53 11.37 -9.12
N PHE A 255 14.44 12.34 -8.21
CA PHE A 255 13.35 13.32 -8.22
C PHE A 255 13.32 14.13 -9.52
N ASN A 256 12.20 14.02 -10.22
CA ASN A 256 11.90 14.80 -11.41
C ASN A 256 11.31 16.17 -11.03
N THR A 257 10.94 16.97 -12.03
CA THR A 257 10.39 18.31 -11.81
C THR A 257 9.14 18.33 -10.95
N ASN A 258 8.20 17.40 -11.16
CA ASN A 258 6.95 17.33 -10.41
C ASN A 258 7.18 16.88 -8.97
N ASP A 259 8.06 15.91 -8.78
CA ASP A 259 8.49 15.45 -7.45
C ASP A 259 9.06 16.59 -6.63
N ARG A 260 9.91 17.41 -7.24
CA ARG A 260 10.51 18.59 -6.58
C ARG A 260 9.46 19.64 -6.25
N THR A 261 8.54 19.93 -7.17
CA THR A 261 7.42 20.84 -6.88
C THR A 261 6.61 20.33 -5.70
N ALA A 262 6.33 19.03 -5.65
CA ALA A 262 5.55 18.44 -4.59
C ALA A 262 6.29 18.44 -3.24
N LEU A 263 7.59 18.09 -3.24
CA LEU A 263 8.46 18.17 -2.08
C LEU A 263 8.52 19.59 -1.51
N ASN A 264 8.78 20.61 -2.35
CA ASN A 264 8.88 22.01 -1.92
C ASN A 264 7.53 22.58 -1.44
N TYR A 265 6.40 22.09 -1.97
CA TYR A 265 5.08 22.51 -1.49
C TYR A 265 4.84 22.04 -0.04
N LEU A 266 5.29 20.83 0.30
CA LEU A 266 5.06 20.23 1.61
C LEU A 266 6.10 20.70 2.63
N TYR A 267 7.36 20.82 2.21
CA TYR A 267 8.52 20.97 3.07
C TYR A 267 9.49 22.02 2.53
#